data_AF-A0A955R257-F1
#
_entry.id   AF-A0A955R257-F1
#
_cell.length_a   1.000
_cell.length_b   1.000
_cell.length_c   1.000
_cell.angle_alpha   90.00
_cell.angle_beta   90.00
_cell.angle_gamma   90.00
#
_symmetry.space_group_name_H-M   'P 1'
#
loop_
_entity.id
_entity.type
_entity.pdbx_description
1 polymer ?
#
loop_
_entity_poly.entity_id
_entity_poly.type
_entity_poly.pdbx_seq_one_letter_code
_entity_poly.pdbx_strand_id
1 'polypeptide(L)'
;MRSPLQTGFVLCSLTLLLSACTGGTASVVRASTLNVEITTPPNNGAADIAGYTIGLAFDTGQGVTAGGIGLAMDGNPIPTNCTVDDGTAACQPSDAYGPGSHTLTATVTAPNGATGQADSTFQLLLLPPDPGEAGKATLLGIDSDNDGVRDDIQRYIELNYPNSAKTRMALRQYAKATNNALRDANDKRKSINNSYQMDYAQECLSYIFRETEGNSFSAIKIRRALHAEFLNTSERTTKYFEFDEKLGGEVFSTTPLKYQNRSCDFDLSALPN
;
A
#
# COMPACT_ATOMS: atom_id res chain seq x y z
N MET A 1 26.89 13.29 -11.70
CA MET A 1 26.44 13.88 -10.43
C MET A 1 25.35 12.96 -9.89
N ARG A 2 25.64 12.21 -8.82
CA ARG A 2 24.73 11.19 -8.26
C ARG A 2 23.83 11.87 -7.21
N SER A 3 22.53 11.86 -7.44
CA SER A 3 21.52 12.22 -6.44
C SER A 3 21.44 11.12 -5.37
N PRO A 4 21.22 11.44 -4.09
CA PRO A 4 21.10 10.44 -3.03
C PRO A 4 19.74 9.75 -3.09
N LEU A 5 19.75 8.45 -2.81
CA LEU A 5 18.57 7.60 -2.61
C LEU A 5 17.72 8.16 -1.48
N GLN A 6 16.48 8.53 -1.81
CA GLN A 6 15.45 8.91 -0.86
C GLN A 6 14.88 7.62 -0.26
N THR A 7 15.20 7.32 0.99
CA THR A 7 14.51 6.31 1.80
C THR A 7 13.05 6.75 1.96
N GLY A 8 12.13 5.96 1.42
CA GLY A 8 10.69 6.21 1.51
C GLY A 8 10.21 5.98 2.95
N PHE A 9 10.02 7.07 3.69
CA PHE A 9 9.27 7.07 4.94
C PHE A 9 7.76 7.08 4.63
N VAL A 10 7.02 6.09 5.12
CA VAL A 10 5.56 6.18 5.19
C VAL A 10 5.22 6.94 6.47
N LEU A 11 5.10 8.27 6.39
CA LEU A 11 4.57 9.09 7.49
C LEU A 11 3.04 8.94 7.53
N CYS A 12 2.53 8.22 8.52
CA CYS A 12 1.13 8.34 8.93
C CYS A 12 1.07 9.15 10.23
N SER A 13 1.16 10.47 10.12
CA SER A 13 1.06 11.38 11.27
C SER A 13 -0.41 11.75 11.48
N LEU A 14 -1.01 11.31 12.60
CA LEU A 14 -2.38 11.66 12.97
C LEU A 14 -2.39 12.39 14.31
N THR A 15 -2.59 13.71 14.25
CA THR A 15 -2.76 14.58 15.42
C THR A 15 -4.23 14.53 15.86
N LEU A 16 -4.53 13.92 17.01
CA LEU A 16 -5.89 13.95 17.59
C LEU A 16 -6.05 15.16 18.55
N LEU A 17 -7.15 15.90 18.38
CA LEU A 17 -7.49 17.12 19.12
C LEU A 17 -8.99 17.07 19.52
N LEU A 18 -9.32 17.69 20.67
CA LEU A 18 -10.65 17.96 21.30
C LEU A 18 -11.13 16.90 22.34
N SER A 19 -11.86 17.21 23.42
CA SER A 19 -12.65 18.40 23.83
C SER A 19 -12.74 18.48 25.37
N ALA A 20 -12.82 19.69 25.93
CA ALA A 20 -12.95 19.94 27.36
C ALA A 20 -14.43 20.09 27.79
N CYS A 21 -14.77 19.57 28.98
CA CYS A 21 -15.92 20.03 29.78
C CYS A 21 -15.47 20.27 31.23
N THR A 22 -15.98 21.36 31.79
CA THR A 22 -15.51 22.05 33.01
C THR A 22 -16.15 21.54 34.31
N GLY A 23 -15.38 21.51 35.39
CA GLY A 23 -15.87 21.76 36.76
C GLY A 23 -15.32 20.83 37.84
N GLY A 24 -14.44 21.34 38.72
CA GLY A 24 -14.09 20.71 40.01
C GLY A 24 -12.58 20.57 40.24
N THR A 25 -12.06 21.23 41.27
CA THR A 25 -10.65 21.23 41.68
C THR A 25 -10.23 19.86 42.24
N ALA A 26 -9.66 19.02 41.38
CA ALA A 26 -8.67 18.01 41.69
C ALA A 26 -7.67 18.02 40.52
N SER A 27 -6.39 17.92 40.82
CA SER A 27 -5.28 18.10 39.85
C SER A 27 -5.56 17.39 38.52
N VAL A 28 -5.96 18.18 37.52
CA VAL A 28 -6.26 17.71 36.16
C VAL A 28 -4.92 17.41 35.50
N VAL A 29 -4.52 16.14 35.46
CA VAL A 29 -3.49 15.70 34.52
C VAL A 29 -4.12 15.85 33.13
N ARG A 30 -3.67 16.89 32.42
CA ARG A 30 -4.12 17.24 31.07
C ARG A 30 -3.76 16.11 30.10
N ALA A 31 -4.61 15.94 29.08
CA ALA A 31 -4.52 14.96 28.01
C ALA A 31 -3.08 14.54 27.65
N SER A 32 -2.75 13.30 27.96
CA SER A 32 -1.55 12.63 27.48
C SER A 32 -1.72 12.36 25.98
N THR A 33 -0.98 13.09 25.14
CA THR A 33 -0.87 12.75 23.73
C THR A 33 -0.05 11.47 23.62
N LEU A 34 -0.67 10.37 23.18
CA LEU A 34 0.02 9.13 22.83
C LEU A 34 0.01 8.99 21.31
N ASN A 35 1.20 9.05 20.71
CA ASN A 35 1.38 8.85 19.27
C ASN A 35 2.01 7.48 19.02
N VAL A 36 1.53 6.80 17.97
CA VAL A 36 2.04 5.49 17.54
C VAL A 36 2.63 5.63 16.14
N GLU A 37 3.89 5.26 15.99
CA GLU A 37 4.60 5.21 14.71
C GLU A 37 5.06 3.77 14.44
N ILE A 38 4.71 3.22 13.28
CA ILE A 38 5.13 1.88 12.86
C ILE A 38 6.21 2.04 11.80
N THR A 39 7.41 1.56 12.06
CA THR A 39 8.51 1.58 11.09
C THR A 39 8.69 0.20 10.47
N THR A 40 8.60 0.14 9.13
CA THR A 40 8.81 -1.08 8.35
C THR A 40 10.31 -1.39 8.26
N PRO A 41 10.75 -2.64 8.46
CA PRO A 41 12.11 -3.03 8.12
C PRO A 41 12.32 -2.98 6.59
N PRO A 42 13.54 -2.69 6.10
CA PRO A 42 13.77 -2.41 4.68
C PRO A 42 13.43 -3.54 3.70
N ASN A 43 13.30 -4.79 4.16
CA ASN A 43 13.45 -5.98 3.29
C ASN A 43 12.43 -7.11 3.52
N ASN A 44 11.33 -6.91 4.24
CA ASN A 44 10.42 -8.02 4.51
C ASN A 44 9.28 -8.05 3.49
N GLY A 45 9.36 -9.00 2.55
CA GLY A 45 8.19 -9.56 1.85
C GLY A 45 7.34 -10.47 2.76
N ALA A 46 7.45 -10.32 4.08
CA ALA A 46 6.66 -11.07 5.03
C ALA A 46 5.36 -10.31 5.32
N ALA A 47 4.24 -11.00 5.16
CA ALA A 47 2.94 -10.59 5.67
C ALA A 47 2.94 -10.73 7.20
N ASP A 48 3.84 -10.02 7.89
CA ASP A 48 4.04 -10.15 9.34
C ASP A 48 4.69 -8.88 9.92
N ILE A 49 4.26 -8.47 11.12
CA ILE A 49 4.87 -7.42 11.95
C ILE A 49 6.08 -7.90 12.75
N ALA A 50 6.38 -9.20 12.78
CA ALA A 50 7.59 -9.73 13.42
C ALA A 50 8.84 -9.03 12.84
N GLY A 51 9.53 -8.24 13.68
CA GLY A 51 10.70 -7.45 13.31
C GLY A 51 10.43 -5.99 12.92
N TYR A 52 9.19 -5.51 13.04
CA TYR A 52 8.87 -4.09 12.98
C TYR A 52 9.19 -3.41 14.33
N THR A 53 9.53 -2.13 14.28
CA THR A 53 9.66 -1.31 15.49
C THR A 53 8.46 -0.39 15.61
N ILE A 54 7.74 -0.52 16.72
CA ILE A 54 6.63 0.35 17.10
C ILE A 54 7.19 1.43 18.02
N GLY A 55 7.26 2.66 17.52
CA GLY A 55 7.58 3.85 18.28
C GLY A 55 6.32 4.39 18.98
N LEU A 56 6.45 4.68 20.27
CA LEU A 56 5.45 5.35 21.08
C LEU A 56 6.04 6.67 21.57
N ALA A 57 5.28 7.75 21.50
CA ALA A 57 5.61 9.00 22.18
C ALA A 57 4.47 9.35 23.14
N PHE A 58 4.80 9.60 24.41
CA PHE A 58 3.84 9.88 25.47
C PHE A 58 4.36 10.96 26.43
N ASP A 59 3.45 11.80 26.92
CA ASP A 59 3.72 12.69 28.05
C ASP A 59 2.81 12.28 29.21
N THR A 60 3.41 11.74 30.27
CA THR A 60 2.68 11.39 31.49
C THR A 60 3.04 12.31 32.67
N GLY A 61 3.97 13.26 32.48
CA GLY A 61 4.57 14.06 33.56
C GLY A 61 5.32 13.24 34.62
N GLN A 62 5.50 11.93 34.41
CA GLN A 62 6.13 10.96 35.32
C GLN A 62 6.98 9.99 34.48
N GLY A 63 7.99 9.35 35.09
CA GLY A 63 8.73 8.28 34.41
C GLY A 63 7.86 7.04 34.20
N VAL A 64 7.77 6.56 32.97
CA VAL A 64 7.11 5.28 32.62
C VAL A 64 8.16 4.18 32.58
N THR A 65 7.80 2.97 33.03
CA THR A 65 8.67 1.79 32.93
C THR A 65 8.17 0.87 31.81
N ALA A 66 9.00 -0.06 31.35
CA ALA A 66 8.61 -1.05 30.34
C ALA A 66 7.35 -1.85 30.74
N GLY A 67 7.15 -2.14 32.03
CA GLY A 67 5.96 -2.83 32.53
C GLY A 67 4.68 -1.97 32.50
N GLY A 68 4.81 -0.66 32.28
CA GLY A 68 3.68 0.25 32.07
C GLY A 68 3.24 0.32 30.60
N ILE A 69 3.93 -0.34 29.68
CA ILE A 69 3.56 -0.39 28.26
C ILE A 69 2.83 -1.69 27.97
N GLY A 70 1.62 -1.59 27.43
CA GLY A 70 0.87 -2.73 26.91
C GLY A 70 0.56 -2.51 25.44
N LEU A 71 0.84 -3.52 24.61
CA LEU A 71 0.40 -3.55 23.21
C LEU A 71 -0.60 -4.68 23.03
N ALA A 72 -1.62 -4.44 22.21
CA ALA A 72 -2.57 -5.44 21.78
C ALA A 72 -2.81 -5.31 20.27
N MET A 73 -2.99 -6.45 19.60
CA MET A 73 -3.40 -6.52 18.21
C MET A 73 -4.80 -7.12 18.12
N ASP A 74 -5.72 -6.40 17.48
CA ASP A 74 -7.13 -6.79 17.36
C ASP A 74 -7.78 -7.12 18.72
N GLY A 75 -7.38 -6.36 19.75
CA GLY A 75 -7.83 -6.56 21.14
C GLY A 75 -7.12 -7.69 21.90
N ASN A 76 -6.21 -8.44 21.27
CA ASN A 76 -5.44 -9.49 21.91
C ASN A 76 -4.07 -8.96 22.36
N PRO A 77 -3.70 -9.06 23.65
CA PRO A 77 -2.38 -8.64 24.11
C PRO A 77 -1.26 -9.37 23.36
N ILE A 78 -0.23 -8.62 22.97
CA ILE A 78 0.93 -9.18 22.26
C ILE A 78 2.17 -9.16 23.16
N PRO A 79 3.02 -10.21 23.13
CA PRO A 79 4.31 -10.18 23.78
C PRO A 79 5.22 -9.18 23.05
N THR A 80 5.78 -8.25 23.80
CA THR A 80 6.63 -7.18 23.25
C THR A 80 7.82 -6.92 24.14
N ASN A 81 8.98 -6.76 23.53
CA ASN A 81 10.14 -6.20 24.19
C ASN A 81 10.16 -4.70 23.92
N CYS A 82 9.94 -3.90 24.96
CA CYS A 82 9.95 -2.44 24.86
C CYS A 82 11.16 -1.86 25.56
N THR A 83 11.92 -1.03 24.85
CA THR A 83 12.91 -0.13 25.43
C THR A 83 12.21 1.20 25.68
N VAL A 84 12.22 1.68 26.92
CA VAL A 84 11.56 2.93 27.32
C VAL A 84 12.62 3.97 27.64
N ASP A 85 12.49 5.12 27.00
CA ASP A 85 13.26 6.34 27.26
C ASP A 85 12.31 7.47 27.69
N ASP A 86 12.86 8.61 28.14
CA ASP A 86 12.06 9.70 28.68
C ASP A 86 11.02 10.21 27.65
N GLY A 87 9.75 9.92 27.91
CA GLY A 87 8.62 10.25 27.04
C GLY A 87 8.47 9.43 25.76
N THR A 88 9.28 8.37 25.55
CA THR A 88 9.18 7.51 24.36
C THR A 88 9.37 6.03 24.67
N ALA A 89 8.84 5.15 23.83
CA ALA A 89 9.15 3.73 23.88
C ALA A 89 9.30 3.14 22.48
N ALA A 90 10.23 2.21 22.32
CA ALA A 90 10.41 1.42 21.11
C ALA A 90 10.13 -0.05 21.43
N CYS A 91 9.06 -0.59 20.84
CA CYS A 91 8.59 -1.94 21.09
C CYS A 91 8.75 -2.83 19.85
N GLN A 92 9.19 -4.07 20.06
CA GLN A 92 9.27 -5.10 19.02
C GLN A 92 8.27 -6.23 19.32
N PRO A 93 7.22 -6.39 18.49
CA PRO A 93 6.31 -7.54 18.53
C PRO A 93 7.05 -8.84 18.20
N SER A 94 6.74 -9.92 18.92
CA SER A 94 7.23 -11.26 18.61
C SER A 94 6.28 -12.12 17.77
N ASP A 95 5.01 -11.73 17.73
CA ASP A 95 3.95 -12.57 17.18
C ASP A 95 3.71 -12.31 15.70
N ALA A 96 3.38 -13.39 15.00
CA ALA A 96 3.08 -13.36 13.58
C ALA A 96 1.62 -13.05 13.30
N TYR A 97 1.34 -12.07 12.45
CA TYR A 97 -0.04 -11.70 12.05
C TYR A 97 -0.24 -11.88 10.55
N GLY A 98 -1.30 -12.58 10.16
CA GLY A 98 -1.62 -12.82 8.75
C GLY A 98 -2.03 -11.56 7.98
N PRO A 99 -2.23 -11.65 6.66
CA PRO A 99 -2.72 -10.51 5.88
C PRO A 99 -4.14 -10.12 6.29
N GLY A 100 -4.43 -8.83 6.34
CA GLY A 100 -5.71 -8.32 6.81
C GLY A 100 -5.65 -6.90 7.34
N SER A 101 -6.81 -6.36 7.69
CA SER A 101 -6.89 -5.14 8.50
C SER A 101 -6.68 -5.51 9.95
N HIS A 102 -5.75 -4.79 10.60
CA HIS A 102 -5.43 -4.99 12.00
C HIS A 102 -5.50 -3.66 12.75
N THR A 103 -5.93 -3.71 14.00
CA THR A 103 -5.88 -2.57 14.91
C THR A 103 -4.83 -2.85 15.98
N LEU A 104 -3.76 -2.06 15.97
CA LEU A 104 -2.79 -2.00 17.06
C LEU A 104 -3.31 -1.03 18.12
N THR A 105 -3.49 -1.53 19.33
CA THR A 105 -3.81 -0.73 20.52
C THR A 105 -2.57 -0.62 21.38
N ALA A 106 -2.12 0.60 21.64
CA ALA A 106 -1.08 0.90 22.61
C ALA A 106 -1.69 1.49 23.88
N THR A 107 -1.31 0.95 25.03
CA THR A 107 -1.71 1.42 26.35
C THR A 107 -0.46 1.79 27.15
N VAL A 108 -0.46 2.99 27.74
CA VAL A 108 0.59 3.48 28.63
C VAL A 108 0.01 3.71 30.01
N THR A 109 0.57 3.06 31.02
CA THR A 109 0.18 3.18 32.43
C THR A 109 1.30 3.87 33.20
N ALA A 110 0.99 5.04 33.77
CA ALA A 110 1.89 5.78 34.62
C ALA A 110 1.97 5.15 36.04
N PRO A 111 3.03 5.44 36.83
CA PRO A 111 3.20 4.88 38.18
C PRO A 111 2.06 5.16 39.16
N ASN A 112 1.32 6.25 38.94
CA ASN A 112 0.14 6.61 39.73
C ASN A 112 -1.13 5.83 39.32
N GLY A 113 -1.03 4.92 38.35
CA GLY A 113 -2.13 4.11 37.83
C GLY A 113 -2.94 4.78 36.72
N ALA A 114 -2.61 6.01 36.31
CA ALA A 114 -3.28 6.66 35.19
C ALA A 114 -2.93 5.97 33.86
N THR A 115 -3.93 5.66 33.05
CA THR A 115 -3.77 4.98 31.76
C THR A 115 -4.14 5.89 30.60
N GLY A 116 -3.33 5.91 29.55
CA GLY A 116 -3.67 6.47 28.23
C GLY A 116 -3.66 5.36 27.18
N GLN A 117 -4.57 5.44 26.21
CA GLN A 117 -4.66 4.47 25.11
C GLN A 117 -4.71 5.20 23.77
N ALA A 118 -4.07 4.62 22.75
CA ALA A 118 -4.16 5.06 21.37
C ALA A 118 -4.24 3.84 20.46
N ASP A 119 -5.08 3.94 19.43
CA ASP A 119 -5.26 2.90 18.44
C ASP A 119 -4.72 3.36 17.09
N SER A 120 -4.08 2.45 16.37
CA SER A 120 -3.62 2.64 14.99
C SER A 120 -4.09 1.47 14.16
N THR A 121 -4.84 1.75 13.10
CA THR A 121 -5.33 0.72 12.17
C THR A 121 -4.43 0.70 10.95
N PHE A 122 -3.98 -0.49 10.56
CA PHE A 122 -3.13 -0.71 9.40
C PHE A 122 -3.56 -1.96 8.65
N GLN A 123 -3.00 -2.16 7.45
CA GLN A 123 -3.32 -3.30 6.60
C GLN A 123 -2.05 -4.08 6.27
N LEU A 124 -2.01 -5.34 6.68
CA LEU A 124 -0.97 -6.28 6.28
C LEU A 124 -1.32 -6.86 4.91
N LEU A 125 -0.45 -6.63 3.93
CA LEU A 125 -0.63 -7.09 2.57
C LEU A 125 0.25 -8.33 2.33
N LEU A 126 -0.34 -9.38 1.77
CA LEU A 126 0.43 -10.50 1.24
C LEU A 126 1.05 -10.05 -0.09
N LEU A 127 2.28 -9.56 -0.01
CA LEU A 127 3.04 -9.17 -1.19
C LEU A 127 4.06 -10.25 -1.53
N PRO A 128 4.30 -10.51 -2.83
CA PRO A 128 5.44 -11.31 -3.21
C PRO A 128 6.75 -10.65 -2.71
N PRO A 129 7.83 -11.44 -2.54
CA PRO A 129 9.15 -10.91 -2.24
C PRO A 129 9.54 -9.83 -3.23
N ASP A 130 10.29 -8.81 -2.77
CA ASP A 130 10.83 -7.82 -3.70
C ASP A 130 11.89 -8.49 -4.59
N PRO A 131 11.68 -8.55 -5.93
CA PRO A 131 12.63 -9.22 -6.80
C PRO A 131 13.90 -8.38 -7.03
N GLY A 132 13.92 -7.10 -6.66
CA GLY A 132 15.07 -6.20 -6.81
C GLY A 132 15.66 -6.21 -8.23
N GLU A 133 16.99 -6.26 -8.33
CA GLU A 133 17.68 -6.35 -9.61
C GLU A 133 17.47 -7.69 -10.32
N ALA A 134 17.19 -8.78 -9.59
CA ALA A 134 16.86 -10.06 -10.21
C ALA A 134 15.57 -9.98 -11.03
N GLY A 135 14.61 -9.14 -10.60
CA GLY A 135 13.37 -8.85 -11.34
C GLY A 135 13.58 -8.15 -12.69
N LYS A 136 14.76 -7.58 -12.93
CA LYS A 136 15.14 -6.91 -14.19
C LYS A 136 15.98 -7.79 -15.11
N ALA A 137 16.36 -8.99 -14.67
CA ALA A 137 17.23 -9.89 -15.42
C ALA A 137 16.57 -10.48 -16.68
N THR A 138 15.24 -10.47 -16.75
CA THR A 138 14.46 -10.97 -17.89
C THR A 138 13.41 -9.96 -18.33
N LEU A 139 13.04 -10.02 -19.60
CA LEU A 139 11.97 -9.21 -20.18
C LEU A 139 10.69 -9.22 -19.33
N LEU A 140 10.24 -10.40 -18.92
CA LEU A 140 8.99 -10.60 -18.17
C LEU A 140 9.17 -10.58 -16.65
N GLY A 141 10.40 -10.41 -16.15
CA GLY A 141 10.71 -10.38 -14.72
C GLY A 141 10.31 -11.66 -13.97
N ILE A 142 10.07 -11.50 -12.67
CA ILE A 142 9.65 -12.55 -11.74
C ILE A 142 8.17 -12.31 -11.39
N ASP A 143 7.38 -13.38 -11.45
CA ASP A 143 5.98 -13.47 -11.01
C ASP A 143 5.94 -14.72 -10.12
N SER A 144 6.12 -14.54 -8.82
CA SER A 144 6.34 -15.64 -7.86
C SER A 144 5.03 -16.35 -7.50
N ASP A 145 3.90 -15.64 -7.52
CA ASP A 145 2.57 -16.16 -7.20
C ASP A 145 1.78 -16.61 -8.45
N ASN A 146 2.34 -16.42 -9.65
CA ASN A 146 1.78 -16.78 -10.95
C ASN A 146 0.39 -16.14 -11.19
N ASP A 147 0.16 -14.94 -10.68
CA ASP A 147 -1.10 -14.22 -10.86
C ASP A 147 -1.16 -13.46 -12.21
N GLY A 148 -0.05 -13.43 -12.95
CA GLY A 148 0.12 -12.74 -14.24
C GLY A 148 0.70 -11.32 -14.11
N VAL A 149 0.94 -10.84 -12.90
CA VAL A 149 1.56 -9.56 -12.57
C VAL A 149 2.98 -9.84 -12.05
N ARG A 150 3.95 -9.02 -12.48
CA ARG A 150 5.30 -9.15 -11.94
C ARG A 150 5.36 -8.68 -10.50
N ASP A 151 6.21 -9.30 -9.70
CA ASP A 151 6.36 -8.99 -8.28
C ASP A 151 6.74 -7.51 -8.05
N ASP A 152 7.61 -6.92 -8.88
CA ASP A 152 8.00 -5.51 -8.79
C ASP A 152 6.81 -4.56 -8.99
N ILE A 153 5.98 -4.88 -9.98
CA ILE A 153 4.76 -4.13 -10.31
C ILE A 153 3.66 -4.34 -9.27
N GLN A 154 3.45 -5.57 -8.81
CA GLN A 154 2.46 -5.88 -7.78
C GLN A 154 2.76 -5.09 -6.51
N ARG A 155 4.02 -5.10 -6.07
CA ARG A 155 4.47 -4.30 -4.93
C ARG A 155 4.25 -2.81 -5.16
N TYR A 156 4.61 -2.29 -6.32
CA TYR A 156 4.37 -0.87 -6.65
C TYR A 156 2.88 -0.50 -6.51
N ILE A 157 1.97 -1.31 -7.05
CA ILE A 157 0.52 -1.06 -6.99
C ILE A 157 0.03 -1.07 -5.54
N GLU A 158 0.41 -2.09 -4.79
CA GLU A 158 -0.08 -2.29 -3.42
C GLU A 158 0.43 -1.22 -2.45
N LEU A 159 1.68 -0.78 -2.61
CA LEU A 159 2.30 0.23 -1.74
C LEU A 159 1.86 1.66 -2.07
N ASN A 160 1.59 1.98 -3.34
CA ASN A 160 1.22 3.35 -3.74
C ASN A 160 -0.29 3.63 -3.66
N TYR A 161 -1.11 2.58 -3.67
CA TYR A 161 -2.57 2.72 -3.67
C TYR A 161 -3.25 1.91 -2.53
N PRO A 162 -2.78 2.03 -1.28
CA PRO A 162 -3.29 1.22 -0.16
C PRO A 162 -4.76 1.49 0.15
N ASN A 163 -5.23 2.70 -0.15
CA ASN A 163 -6.55 3.16 0.28
C ASN A 163 -7.70 2.67 -0.61
N SER A 164 -7.46 2.27 -1.87
CA SER A 164 -8.54 1.86 -2.79
C SER A 164 -8.30 0.48 -3.38
N ALA A 165 -9.04 -0.53 -2.90
CA ALA A 165 -8.94 -1.89 -3.43
C ALA A 165 -9.39 -1.97 -4.89
N LYS A 166 -10.41 -1.20 -5.30
CA LYS A 166 -10.83 -1.10 -6.70
C LYS A 166 -9.72 -0.57 -7.60
N THR A 167 -9.01 0.47 -7.16
CA THR A 167 -7.87 1.03 -7.91
C THR A 167 -6.77 -0.01 -8.10
N ARG A 168 -6.41 -0.73 -7.03
CA ARG A 168 -5.40 -1.80 -7.11
C ARG A 168 -5.79 -2.89 -8.10
N MET A 169 -7.06 -3.29 -8.08
CA MET A 169 -7.55 -4.34 -8.99
C MET A 169 -7.56 -3.89 -10.45
N ALA A 170 -8.01 -2.67 -10.75
CA ALA A 170 -7.93 -2.11 -12.10
C ALA A 170 -6.48 -1.96 -12.60
N LEU A 171 -5.55 -1.59 -11.72
CA LEU A 171 -4.13 -1.52 -12.06
C LEU A 171 -3.51 -2.90 -12.28
N ARG A 172 -3.91 -3.92 -11.51
CA ARG A 172 -3.52 -5.32 -11.74
C ARG A 172 -4.06 -5.83 -13.08
N GLN A 173 -5.31 -5.50 -13.44
CA GLN A 173 -5.86 -5.80 -14.76
C GLN A 173 -5.01 -5.18 -15.89
N TYR A 174 -4.65 -3.89 -15.76
CA TYR A 174 -3.78 -3.21 -16.72
C TYR A 174 -2.37 -3.81 -16.76
N ALA A 175 -1.85 -4.21 -15.60
CA ALA A 175 -0.54 -4.83 -15.46
C ALA A 175 -0.47 -6.17 -16.20
N LYS A 176 -1.47 -7.04 -16.03
CA LYS A 176 -1.57 -8.31 -16.76
C LYS A 176 -1.60 -8.10 -18.27
N ALA A 177 -2.42 -7.16 -18.74
CA ALA A 177 -2.51 -6.82 -20.16
C ALA A 177 -1.17 -6.30 -20.73
N THR A 178 -0.47 -5.46 -19.97
CA THR A 178 0.84 -4.91 -20.37
C THR A 178 1.92 -6.01 -20.38
N ASN A 179 1.92 -6.93 -19.42
CA ASN A 179 2.81 -8.11 -19.44
C ASN A 179 2.58 -8.97 -20.68
N ASN A 180 1.32 -9.21 -21.05
CA ASN A 180 0.98 -9.96 -22.25
C ASN A 180 1.41 -9.22 -23.53
N ALA A 181 1.26 -7.89 -23.56
CA ALA A 181 1.73 -7.06 -24.67
C ALA A 181 3.24 -7.23 -24.91
N LEU A 182 4.06 -7.27 -23.84
CA LEU A 182 5.50 -7.55 -23.96
C LEU A 182 5.79 -8.99 -24.39
N ARG A 183 5.08 -9.97 -23.82
CA ARG A 183 5.26 -11.40 -24.12
C ARG A 183 4.98 -11.73 -25.58
N ASP A 184 3.89 -11.19 -26.10
CA ASP A 184 3.37 -11.52 -27.43
C ASP A 184 3.65 -10.45 -28.49
N ALA A 185 4.57 -9.51 -28.22
CA ALA A 185 4.84 -8.35 -29.08
C ALA A 185 5.17 -8.70 -30.55
N ASN A 186 5.63 -9.92 -30.82
CA ASN A 186 5.96 -10.39 -32.16
C ASN A 186 4.75 -10.96 -32.94
N ASP A 187 3.60 -11.19 -32.31
CA ASP A 187 2.40 -11.74 -32.93
C ASP A 187 1.33 -10.65 -33.08
N LYS A 188 1.05 -10.25 -34.32
CA LYS A 188 0.10 -9.16 -34.61
C LYS A 188 -1.28 -9.39 -34.00
N ARG A 189 -1.83 -10.59 -34.13
CA ARG A 189 -3.18 -10.88 -33.65
C ARG A 189 -3.23 -10.81 -32.13
N LYS A 190 -2.21 -11.34 -31.46
CA LYS A 190 -2.12 -11.25 -30.00
C LYS A 190 -1.87 -9.82 -29.52
N SER A 191 -1.04 -9.04 -30.21
CA SER A 191 -0.85 -7.61 -29.92
C SER A 191 -2.17 -6.84 -29.99
N ILE A 192 -2.97 -7.06 -31.04
CA ILE A 192 -4.31 -6.44 -31.15
C ILE A 192 -5.20 -6.84 -29.96
N ASN A 193 -5.25 -8.14 -29.63
CA ASN A 193 -6.03 -8.60 -28.48
C ASN A 193 -5.55 -7.97 -27.16
N ASN A 194 -4.24 -7.91 -26.94
CA ASN A 194 -3.64 -7.33 -25.75
C ASN A 194 -3.91 -5.80 -25.67
N SER A 195 -3.95 -5.10 -26.81
CA SER A 195 -4.37 -3.69 -26.86
C SER A 195 -5.80 -3.50 -26.36
N TYR A 196 -6.75 -4.36 -26.79
CA TYR A 196 -8.11 -4.32 -26.25
C TYR A 196 -8.15 -4.57 -24.74
N GLN A 197 -7.35 -5.52 -24.23
CA GLN A 197 -7.28 -5.76 -22.78
C GLN A 197 -6.70 -4.57 -22.01
N MET A 198 -5.70 -3.88 -22.56
CA MET A 198 -5.16 -2.65 -21.98
C MET A 198 -6.20 -1.53 -21.96
N ASP A 199 -6.95 -1.37 -23.05
CA ASP A 199 -8.03 -0.38 -23.15
C ASP A 199 -9.15 -0.67 -22.15
N TYR A 200 -9.59 -1.93 -22.00
CA TYR A 200 -10.60 -2.30 -21.01
C TYR A 200 -10.15 -1.99 -19.58
N ALA A 201 -8.89 -2.28 -19.25
CA ALA A 201 -8.34 -1.93 -17.94
C ALA A 201 -8.27 -0.40 -17.73
N GLN A 202 -7.91 0.36 -18.76
CA GLN A 202 -7.90 1.83 -18.70
C GLN A 202 -9.31 2.40 -18.51
N GLU A 203 -10.30 1.83 -19.19
CA GLU A 203 -11.71 2.21 -19.05
C GLU A 203 -12.24 1.88 -17.66
N CYS A 204 -11.91 0.70 -17.13
CA CYS A 204 -12.22 0.30 -15.76
C CYS A 204 -11.67 1.32 -14.75
N LEU A 205 -10.38 1.65 -14.85
CA LEU A 205 -9.75 2.65 -14.00
C LEU A 205 -10.41 4.03 -14.15
N SER A 206 -10.69 4.45 -15.39
CA SER A 206 -11.36 5.73 -15.67
C SER A 206 -12.77 5.80 -15.07
N TYR A 207 -13.50 4.68 -15.08
CA TYR A 207 -14.81 4.54 -14.46
C TYR A 207 -14.73 4.71 -12.95
N ILE A 208 -13.82 3.97 -12.28
CA ILE A 208 -13.62 4.04 -10.82
C ILE A 208 -13.37 5.48 -10.38
N PHE A 209 -12.44 6.18 -11.03
CA PHE A 209 -12.09 7.56 -10.68
C PHE A 209 -13.21 8.55 -10.98
N ARG A 210 -14.00 8.33 -12.04
CA ARG A 210 -15.21 9.14 -12.28
C ARG A 210 -16.24 8.98 -11.18
N GLU A 211 -16.41 7.77 -10.67
CA GLU A 211 -17.33 7.46 -9.58
C GLU A 211 -16.86 8.09 -8.26
N THR A 212 -15.56 8.03 -7.96
CA THR A 212 -15.00 8.50 -6.67
C THR A 212 -14.62 9.98 -6.65
N GLU A 213 -14.13 10.54 -7.76
CA GLU A 213 -13.59 11.91 -7.86
C GLU A 213 -14.38 12.81 -8.83
N GLY A 214 -15.42 12.30 -9.48
CA GLY A 214 -16.21 13.03 -10.46
C GLY A 214 -15.49 13.29 -11.80
N ASN A 215 -14.27 12.79 -11.99
CA ASN A 215 -13.48 12.94 -13.21
C ASN A 215 -12.45 11.79 -13.38
N SER A 216 -11.83 11.66 -14.56
CA SER A 216 -10.87 10.57 -14.85
C SER A 216 -9.42 11.05 -14.98
N PHE A 217 -9.09 12.27 -14.54
CA PHE A 217 -7.75 12.83 -14.75
C PHE A 217 -6.69 12.10 -13.90
N SER A 218 -7.03 11.76 -12.66
CA SER A 218 -6.17 10.99 -11.76
C SER A 218 -5.90 9.58 -12.30
N ALA A 219 -6.90 8.93 -12.91
CA ALA A 219 -6.72 7.63 -13.58
C ALA A 219 -5.64 7.68 -14.68
N ILE A 220 -5.63 8.74 -15.50
CA ILE A 220 -4.61 8.92 -16.55
C ILE A 220 -3.21 9.05 -15.93
N LYS A 221 -3.07 9.85 -14.89
CA LYS A 221 -1.78 10.07 -14.20
C LYS A 221 -1.24 8.78 -13.59
N ILE A 222 -2.09 8.07 -12.86
CA ILE A 222 -1.73 6.83 -12.16
C ILE A 222 -1.37 5.73 -13.15
N ARG A 223 -2.16 5.54 -14.22
CA ARG A 223 -1.82 4.60 -15.29
C ARG A 223 -0.46 4.92 -15.91
N ARG A 224 -0.17 6.19 -16.19
CA ARG A 224 1.12 6.61 -16.77
C ARG A 224 2.29 6.36 -15.81
N ALA A 225 2.10 6.58 -14.52
CA ALA A 225 3.10 6.27 -13.50
C ALA A 225 3.39 4.77 -13.47
N LEU A 226 2.33 3.93 -13.40
CA LEU A 226 2.47 2.48 -13.47
C LEU A 226 3.16 2.01 -14.78
N HIS A 227 2.80 2.62 -15.91
CA HIS A 227 3.39 2.26 -17.20
C HIS A 227 4.89 2.59 -17.27
N ALA A 228 5.34 3.64 -16.58
CA ALA A 228 6.76 3.97 -16.47
C ALA A 228 7.53 2.90 -15.66
N GLU A 229 6.95 2.42 -14.57
CA GLU A 229 7.51 1.29 -13.81
C GLU A 229 7.56 0.01 -14.66
N PHE A 230 6.56 -0.18 -15.52
CA PHE A 230 6.51 -1.32 -16.43
C PHE A 230 7.66 -1.38 -17.43
N LEU A 231 8.09 -0.22 -17.93
CA LEU A 231 9.09 -0.07 -18.99
C LEU A 231 10.45 0.38 -18.42
N ASN A 232 10.73 0.04 -17.16
CA ASN A 232 11.92 0.44 -16.42
C ASN A 232 13.27 -0.13 -16.93
N THR A 233 13.28 -0.88 -18.03
CA THR A 233 14.51 -1.32 -18.72
C THR A 233 14.45 -0.98 -20.21
N SER A 234 15.64 -0.83 -20.82
CA SER A 234 15.73 -0.60 -22.26
C SER A 234 15.12 -1.75 -23.06
N GLU A 235 15.31 -3.00 -22.63
CA GLU A 235 14.76 -4.18 -23.29
C GLU A 235 13.22 -4.15 -23.30
N ARG A 236 12.58 -3.82 -22.17
CA ARG A 236 11.12 -3.71 -22.06
C ARG A 236 10.57 -2.59 -22.92
N THR A 237 11.24 -1.44 -22.94
CA THR A 237 10.86 -0.31 -23.80
C THR A 237 10.93 -0.68 -25.28
N THR A 238 12.04 -1.29 -25.73
CA THR A 238 12.18 -1.77 -27.12
C THR A 238 11.11 -2.79 -27.46
N LYS A 239 10.83 -3.73 -26.55
CA LYS A 239 9.80 -4.74 -26.79
C LYS A 239 8.39 -4.16 -26.87
N TYR A 240 8.11 -3.11 -26.10
CA TYR A 240 6.86 -2.38 -26.18
C TYR A 240 6.71 -1.66 -27.53
N PHE A 241 7.78 -1.11 -28.10
CA PHE A 241 7.74 -0.55 -29.46
C PHE A 241 7.44 -1.62 -30.52
N GLU A 242 8.03 -2.82 -30.40
CA GLU A 242 7.67 -3.93 -31.31
C GLU A 242 6.17 -4.28 -31.23
N PHE A 243 5.59 -4.23 -30.02
CA PHE A 243 4.16 -4.42 -29.81
C PHE A 243 3.34 -3.32 -30.49
N ASP A 244 3.71 -2.05 -30.27
CA ASP A 244 3.03 -0.88 -30.84
C ASP A 244 3.05 -0.88 -32.37
N GLU A 245 4.18 -1.27 -32.97
CA GLU A 245 4.30 -1.46 -34.42
C GLU A 245 3.28 -2.44 -34.98
N LYS A 246 2.87 -3.48 -34.21
CA LYS A 246 1.85 -4.44 -34.66
C LYS A 246 0.45 -3.85 -34.71
N LEU A 247 0.20 -2.75 -34.00
CA LEU A 247 -1.10 -2.06 -33.96
C LEU A 247 -1.26 -1.08 -35.13
N GLY A 248 -0.22 -0.88 -35.94
CA GLY A 248 -0.26 0.01 -37.10
C GLY A 248 -1.43 -0.29 -38.05
N GLY A 249 -2.25 0.74 -38.29
CA GLY A 249 -3.41 0.69 -39.18
C GLY A 249 -4.70 0.15 -38.54
N GLU A 250 -4.67 -0.25 -37.27
CA GLU A 250 -5.86 -0.71 -36.54
C GLU A 250 -6.66 0.48 -35.99
N VAL A 251 -7.99 0.30 -35.89
CA VAL A 251 -8.90 1.29 -35.29
C VAL A 251 -9.54 0.69 -34.05
N PHE A 252 -9.25 1.29 -32.90
CA PHE A 252 -9.81 0.89 -31.62
C PHE A 252 -11.03 1.75 -31.30
N SER A 253 -12.11 1.10 -30.84
CA SER A 253 -13.31 1.78 -30.37
C SER A 253 -13.39 1.65 -28.86
N THR A 254 -13.67 2.77 -28.19
CA THR A 254 -13.88 2.76 -26.74
C THR A 254 -15.28 2.26 -26.40
N THR A 255 -15.40 1.61 -25.26
CA THR A 255 -16.68 1.29 -24.65
C THR A 255 -17.41 2.60 -24.30
N PRO A 256 -18.70 2.76 -24.67
CA PRO A 256 -19.46 3.94 -24.30
C PRO A 256 -19.42 4.19 -22.78
N LEU A 257 -19.28 5.45 -22.36
CA LEU A 257 -19.06 5.84 -20.95
C LEU A 257 -20.02 5.18 -19.94
N LYS A 258 -21.29 4.97 -20.35
CA LYS A 258 -22.33 4.32 -19.53
C LYS A 258 -22.13 2.82 -19.30
N TYR A 259 -21.21 2.19 -20.02
CA TYR A 259 -20.93 0.75 -19.96
C TYR A 259 -19.48 0.43 -19.55
N GLN A 260 -18.66 1.43 -19.27
CA GLN A 260 -17.25 1.23 -18.89
C GLN A 260 -17.07 0.48 -17.56
N ASN A 261 -18.10 0.44 -16.71
CA ASN A 261 -18.09 -0.42 -15.53
C ASN A 261 -17.94 -1.92 -15.89
N ARG A 262 -18.35 -2.31 -17.10
CA ARG A 262 -18.23 -3.68 -17.62
C ARG A 262 -16.84 -3.98 -18.20
N SER A 263 -15.98 -2.97 -18.31
CA SER A 263 -14.60 -3.14 -18.77
C SER A 263 -13.69 -3.68 -17.64
N CYS A 264 -14.16 -3.66 -16.39
CA CYS A 264 -13.49 -4.33 -15.28
C CYS A 264 -13.68 -5.85 -15.35
N ASP A 265 -12.61 -6.62 -15.17
CA ASP A 265 -12.65 -8.10 -15.12
C ASP A 265 -12.93 -8.65 -13.69
N PHE A 266 -13.29 -7.77 -12.76
CA PHE A 266 -13.61 -8.06 -11.38
C PHE A 266 -14.92 -7.38 -10.95
N ASP A 267 -15.51 -7.87 -9.87
CA ASP A 267 -16.74 -7.30 -9.31
C ASP A 267 -16.44 -6.03 -8.50
N LEU A 268 -16.84 -4.88 -9.06
CA LEU A 268 -16.72 -3.57 -8.41
C LEU A 268 -17.53 -3.43 -7.12
N SER A 269 -18.60 -4.21 -6.94
CA SER A 269 -19.46 -4.16 -5.76
C SER A 269 -18.90 -4.95 -4.58
N ALA A 270 -17.98 -5.89 -4.85
CA ALA A 270 -17.34 -6.73 -3.85
C ALA A 270 -16.12 -6.07 -3.17
N LEU A 271 -15.70 -4.88 -3.63
CA LEU A 271 -14.45 -4.24 -3.20
C LEU A 271 -14.69 -2.87 -2.56
N PRO A 272 -14.00 -2.54 -1.44
CA PRO A 272 -14.03 -1.22 -0.84
C PRO A 272 -13.21 -0.20 -1.65
N ASN A 273 -13.52 1.08 -1.43
CA ASN A 273 -12.79 2.23 -1.94
C ASN A 273 -12.14 3.02 -0.82
#